data_AF-A0A379GF45-F1
#
_entry.id   AF-A0A379GF45-F1
#
_cell.length_a   1.000
_cell.length_b   1.000
_cell.length_c   1.000
_cell.angle_alpha   90.00
_cell.angle_beta   90.00
_cell.angle_gamma   90.00
#
_symmetry.space_group_name_H-M   'P 1'
#
loop_
_entity.id
_entity.type
_entity.pdbx_description
1 polymer ?
#
loop_
_entity_poly.entity_id
_entity_poly.type
_entity_poly.pdbx_seq_one_letter_code
_entity_poly.pdbx_strand_id
1 'polypeptide(L)' 'MTYTVALTGGIGSGKTTIANGFASLGVPLVDADVIARLVVEPDSPGLKALQQHFGDTILLPDAS' A
#
# COMPACT_ATOMS: atom_id res chain seq x y z
N MET A 1 -6.60 22.76 1.52
CA MET A 1 -6.71 21.68 0.51
C MET A 1 -5.35 21.51 -0.15
N THR A 2 -4.87 20.29 -0.28
CA THR A 2 -3.59 19.98 -0.93
C THR A 2 -3.85 19.61 -2.39
N TYR A 3 -2.95 20.00 -3.30
CA TYR A 3 -3.01 19.56 -4.69
C TYR A 3 -2.44 18.15 -4.81
N THR A 4 -3.19 17.22 -5.39
CA THR A 4 -2.81 15.81 -5.50
C THR A 4 -2.55 15.42 -6.94
N VAL A 5 -1.39 14.82 -7.20
CA VAL A 5 -1.00 14.29 -8.51
C VAL A 5 -0.89 12.77 -8.42
N ALA A 6 -1.64 12.06 -9.26
CA ALA A 6 -1.55 10.60 -9.34
C ALA A 6 -0.40 10.19 -10.28
N LEU A 7 0.53 9.38 -9.77
CA LEU A 7 1.60 8.77 -10.55
C LEU A 7 1.28 7.31 -10.83
N THR A 8 1.21 6.93 -12.11
CA THR A 8 0.94 5.55 -12.56
C THR A 8 1.82 5.19 -13.75
N GLY A 9 1.81 3.91 -14.14
CA GLY A 9 2.65 3.36 -15.19
C GLY A 9 2.76 1.84 -15.09
N GLY A 10 3.10 1.19 -16.20
CA GLY A 10 3.24 -0.27 -16.27
C GLY A 10 4.37 -0.83 -15.41
N ILE A 11 4.47 -2.16 -15.36
CA ILE A 11 5.61 -2.86 -14.75
C ILE A 11 6.89 -2.46 -15.50
N GLY A 12 7.96 -2.17 -14.76
CA GLY A 12 9.25 -1.77 -15.34
C GLY A 12 9.32 -0.34 -15.88
N SER A 13 8.27 0.48 -15.75
CA SER A 13 8.25 1.84 -16.31
C SER A 13 9.04 2.89 -15.51
N GLY A 14 9.73 2.50 -14.44
CA GLY A 14 10.51 3.42 -13.60
C GLY A 14 9.69 4.35 -12.70
N LYS A 15 8.45 3.98 -12.33
CA LYS A 15 7.60 4.77 -11.40
C LYS A 15 8.33 5.18 -10.12
N THR A 16 9.01 4.22 -9.49
CA THR A 16 9.79 4.44 -8.26
C THR A 16 10.89 5.48 -8.47
N THR A 17 11.55 5.48 -9.63
CA THR A 17 12.56 6.48 -9.97
C THR A 17 11.96 7.89 -10.04
N ILE A 18 10.81 8.03 -10.70
CA ILE A 18 10.11 9.33 -10.81
C ILE A 18 9.57 9.78 -9.45
N ALA A 19 8.96 8.88 -8.68
CA ALA A 19 8.46 9.17 -7.33
C ALA A 19 9.60 9.67 -6.43
N ASN A 20 10.74 8.99 -6.42
CA ASN A 20 11.91 9.40 -5.65
C ASN A 20 12.48 10.75 -6.11
N GLY A 21 12.39 11.05 -7.42
CA GLY A 21 12.70 12.38 -7.97
C GLY A 21 11.83 13.46 -7.32
N PHE A 22 10.51 13.27 -7.26
CA PHE A 22 9.60 14.19 -6.57
C PHE A 22 9.89 14.30 -5.07
N ALA A 23 10.16 13.18 -4.40
CA ALA A 23 10.53 13.18 -2.98
C ALA A 23 11.79 13.99 -2.70
N SER A 24 12.81 13.90 -3.57
CA SER A 24 14.05 14.68 -3.43
C SER A 24 13.84 16.19 -3.53
N LEU A 25 12.72 16.62 -4.15
CA LEU A 25 12.29 18.01 -4.24
C LEU A 25 11.37 18.42 -3.07
N GLY A 26 11.17 17.55 -2.08
CA GLY A 26 10.34 17.80 -0.90
C GLY A 26 8.85 17.51 -1.10
N VAL A 27 8.45 16.83 -2.19
CA VAL A 27 7.05 16.42 -2.39
C VAL A 27 6.75 15.18 -1.55
N PRO A 28 5.72 15.21 -0.68
CA PRO A 28 5.31 14.03 0.07
C PRO A 28 4.83 12.92 -0.88
N LEU A 29 5.29 11.69 -0.64
CA LEU A 29 4.82 10.52 -1.37
C LEU A 29 3.75 9.78 -0.58
N VAL A 30 2.68 9.40 -1.27
CA VAL A 30 1.61 8.54 -0.76
C VAL A 30 1.59 7.30 -1.64
N ASP A 31 2.14 6.20 -1.13
CA ASP A 31 2.27 4.95 -1.88
C ASP A 31 1.08 4.02 -1.60
N ALA A 32 0.33 3.69 -2.65
CA ALA A 32 -0.86 2.84 -2.54
C ALA A 32 -0.53 1.39 -2.15
N ASP A 33 0.60 0.84 -2.61
CA ASP A 33 1.00 -0.54 -2.31
C ASP A 33 1.41 -0.67 -0.83
N VAL A 34 2.05 0.36 -0.28
CA VAL A 34 2.37 0.43 1.15
C VAL A 34 1.09 0.50 1.97
N ILE A 35 0.17 1.41 1.62
CA ILE A 35 -1.09 1.58 2.35
C ILE A 35 -1.94 0.30 2.29
N ALA A 36 -1.98 -0.37 1.14
CA ALA A 36 -2.71 -1.63 0.98
C ALA A 36 -2.22 -2.72 1.95
N ARG A 37 -0.92 -2.76 2.26
CA ARG A 37 -0.36 -3.66 3.28
C ARG A 37 -0.72 -3.22 4.70
N LEU A 38 -0.60 -1.92 4.99
CA LEU A 38 -0.90 -1.36 6.31
C LEU A 38 -2.34 -1.63 6.75
N VAL A 39 -3.31 -1.54 5.83
CA VAL A 39 -4.73 -1.74 6.17
C VAL A 39 -5.10 -3.20 6.45
N VAL A 40 -4.20 -4.15 6.17
CA VAL A 40 -4.36 -5.58 6.45
C VAL A 40 -3.26 -6.14 7.35
N GLU A 41 -2.52 -5.29 8.08
CA GLU A 41 -1.58 -5.77 9.10
C GLU A 41 -2.30 -6.59 10.19
N PRO A 42 -1.57 -7.44 10.94
CA PRO A 42 -2.11 -8.14 12.10
C PRO A 42 -2.93 -7.21 13.00
N ASP A 43 -4.02 -7.75 13.55
CA ASP A 43 -5.01 -7.03 14.36
C ASP A 43 -5.82 -5.91 13.68
N SER A 44 -5.52 -5.58 12.42
CA SER A 44 -6.25 -4.55 11.69
C SER A 44 -7.72 -4.95 11.44
N PRO A 45 -8.63 -3.96 11.34
CA PRO A 45 -10.01 -4.22 10.92
C PRO A 45 -10.10 -4.85 9.53
N GLY A 46 -9.17 -4.53 8.62
CA GLY A 46 -9.13 -5.09 7.28
C GLY A 46 -8.81 -6.58 7.29
N LEU A 47 -7.78 -7.01 8.02
CA LEU A 47 -7.45 -8.42 8.14
C LEU A 47 -8.58 -9.21 8.80
N LYS A 48 -9.20 -8.66 9.86
CA LYS A 48 -10.36 -9.28 10.52
C LYS A 48 -11.54 -9.47 9.57
N ALA A 49 -11.83 -8.48 8.72
CA ALA A 49 -12.91 -8.59 7.74
C ALA A 49 -12.60 -9.65 6.67
N LEU A 50 -11.34 -9.74 6.21
CA LEU A 50 -10.91 -10.78 5.27
C LEU A 50 -11.00 -12.17 5.90
N GLN A 51 -10.53 -12.34 7.14
CA GLN A 51 -10.60 -13.59 7.88
C GLN A 51 -12.06 -14.04 8.10
N GLN A 52 -12.96 -13.12 8.46
CA GLN A 52 -14.39 -13.43 8.62
C GLN A 52 -15.05 -13.92 7.33
N HIS A 53 -14.61 -13.42 6.17
CA HIS A 53 -15.21 -13.76 4.89
C HIS A 53 -14.59 -15.01 4.25
N PHE A 54 -13.26 -15.13 4.29
CA PHE A 54 -12.51 -16.19 3.59
C PHE A 54 -12.04 -17.33 4.53
N GLY A 55 -12.15 -17.16 5.84
CA GLY A 55 -11.68 -18.11 6.86
C GLY A 55 -10.18 -18.02 7.14
N ASP A 56 -9.71 -18.85 8.07
CA ASP A 56 -8.32 -18.80 8.58
C ASP A 56 -7.27 -19.29 7.57
N THR A 57 -7.68 -19.87 6.44
CA THR A 57 -6.77 -20.40 5.41
C THR A 57 -5.97 -19.32 4.67
N ILE A 58 -6.38 -18.05 4.78
CA ILE A 58 -5.66 -16.92 4.18
C ILE A 58 -4.50 -16.43 5.06
N LEU A 59 -4.46 -16.84 6.33
CA LEU A 59 -3.48 -16.37 7.31
C LEU A 59 -2.20 -17.20 7.25
N LEU A 60 -1.08 -16.54 7.50
CA LEU A 60 0.20 -17.18 7.76
C LEU A 60 0.27 -17.73 9.19
N PRO A 61 1.26 -18.60 9.52
CA PRO A 61 1.38 -19.19 10.85
C PRO A 61 1.53 -18.20 12.01
N ASP A 62 1.95 -16.98 11.74
CA ASP A 62 2.07 -15.88 12.69
C ASP A 62 0.80 -15.00 12.78
N ALA A 63 -0.29 -15.43 12.13
CA ALA A 63 -1.56 -14.72 12.01
C ALA A 63 -1.48 -13.39 11.23
N SER A 64 -0.51 -13.25 10.32
CA SER A 64 -0.50 -12.20 9.29
C SER A 64 -1.23 -12.57 8.02
#